data_AF-A0A1E7EUU6-F1
#
_entry.id   AF-A0A1E7EUU6-F1
#
_cell.length_a   1.000
_cell.length_b   1.000
_cell.length_c   1.000
_cell.angle_alpha   90.00
_cell.angle_beta   90.00
_cell.angle_gamma   90.00
#
_symmetry.space_group_name_H-M   'P 1'
#
loop_
_entity.id
_entity.type
_entity.pdbx_description
1 polymer ?
#
loop_
_entity_poly.entity_id
_entity_poly.type
_entity_poly.pdbx_seq_one_letter_code
_entity_poly.pdbx_strand_id
1 'polypeptide(L)'
;MTLTSRYSCAKRVVLIGSSGGGTATLGHNNVSEFVKLISDNLNRIGGGDDDDELVVTVNLDTVLFVSLDNGGGLDSVTGEEDATLLCIQDSGSKEVIFHNSLDQINNMMKKYDESVAIDIQEGKVHGLITVSCDPSTLSRTFQAAAKHNVPITGTGGTSLSMATSKFKLRLIGNAGGSVGTTPETKAISFASAFSEEWDLKYCPWEATTTKAANAPSWKSVLNSCLPGFWSIVLLKRIILTTPVGECIPEHERKALIFMIESYSLPILCAVIMATSRRKVESVQMSAVLAASACRKTILGGLISGWCVSILEVRLLYICILKWKLPATMTNLLRVFVGILTAVIMIPISPYLSQITEQYRHITLTYLWESTGSSSVVHGYIRLLASSFLGCLFCYGSKIGWYHSIFLPIILVEMEIGDASMLGALDFLTLVLVSAGICLGIILTGSTEERSLARRGIATNLLCGDFIEVCYPHMEQHYLVNISGYVASSVSVAVLTGGCRSSAYMPFPVAIWLANDQKQFLIASTIAFLIPFIATISNYYFFVRKRKTD
;
A
#
# COMPACT_ATOMS: atom_id res chain seq x y z
N MET A 1 -26.16 -21.07 -39.26
CA MET A 1 -24.90 -21.22 -38.52
C MET A 1 -23.79 -20.83 -39.48
N THR A 2 -23.50 -19.54 -39.57
CA THR A 2 -22.50 -18.98 -40.49
C THR A 2 -21.31 -18.61 -39.63
N LEU A 3 -20.24 -19.40 -39.72
CA LEU A 3 -18.94 -19.08 -39.11
C LEU A 3 -18.37 -17.87 -39.86
N THR A 4 -18.58 -16.66 -39.33
CA THR A 4 -17.81 -15.48 -39.73
C THR A 4 -16.38 -15.66 -39.21
N SER A 5 -15.50 -16.11 -40.10
CA SER A 5 -14.05 -16.09 -39.91
C SER A 5 -13.58 -14.64 -39.74
N ARG A 6 -13.44 -14.17 -38.50
CA ARG A 6 -12.77 -12.90 -38.20
C ARG A 6 -11.32 -13.00 -38.67
N TYR A 7 -10.89 -12.16 -39.61
CA TYR A 7 -9.48 -12.06 -39.99
C TYR A 7 -8.76 -11.28 -38.88
N SER A 8 -7.80 -11.90 -38.19
CA SER A 8 -6.95 -11.22 -37.20
C SER A 8 -5.61 -10.85 -37.82
N CYS A 9 -5.26 -9.56 -37.83
CA CYS A 9 -3.95 -9.10 -38.27
C CYS A 9 -3.14 -8.68 -37.04
N ALA A 10 -2.05 -9.39 -36.73
CA ALA A 10 -1.21 -9.12 -35.57
C ALA A 10 -0.01 -8.25 -35.97
N LYS A 11 0.09 -7.04 -35.40
CA LYS A 11 1.27 -6.19 -35.49
C LYS A 11 2.25 -6.56 -34.38
N ARG A 12 3.50 -6.83 -34.76
CA ARG A 12 4.57 -7.22 -33.84
C ARG A 12 5.52 -6.06 -33.56
N VAL A 13 5.71 -5.78 -32.28
CA VAL A 13 6.64 -4.75 -31.78
C VAL A 13 7.82 -5.43 -31.11
N VAL A 14 9.02 -4.90 -31.35
CA VAL A 14 10.25 -5.35 -30.70
C VAL A 14 10.71 -4.29 -29.70
N LEU A 15 11.04 -4.69 -28.48
CA LEU A 15 11.64 -3.84 -27.46
C LEU A 15 13.14 -4.16 -27.35
N ILE A 16 13.97 -3.16 -27.58
CA ILE A 16 15.40 -3.24 -27.31
C ILE A 16 15.73 -2.16 -26.29
N GLY A 17 16.46 -2.52 -25.24
CA GLY A 17 16.74 -1.59 -24.16
C GLY A 17 17.97 -1.92 -23.36
N SER A 18 18.37 -0.94 -22.55
CA SER A 18 19.37 -1.12 -21.52
C SER A 18 18.99 -0.33 -20.27
N SER A 19 19.57 -0.73 -19.14
CA SER A 19 19.48 -0.02 -17.86
C SER A 19 20.20 1.34 -17.86
N GLY A 20 20.93 1.71 -18.94
CA GLY A 20 21.76 2.92 -19.00
C GLY A 20 21.03 4.25 -18.86
N GLY A 21 21.72 5.27 -18.31
CA GLY A 21 21.20 6.62 -18.10
C GLY A 21 20.15 6.77 -17.00
N GLY A 22 19.25 7.76 -17.16
CA GLY A 22 18.21 8.11 -16.19
C GLY A 22 17.25 6.96 -15.82
N THR A 23 17.25 5.89 -16.61
CA THR A 23 16.52 4.63 -16.36
C THR A 23 17.03 3.89 -15.12
N ALA A 24 18.34 3.74 -14.91
CA ALA A 24 18.87 3.12 -13.68
C ALA A 24 18.52 3.93 -12.41
N THR A 25 18.59 5.27 -12.49
CA THR A 25 18.36 6.16 -11.33
C THR A 25 16.90 6.34 -10.91
N LEU A 26 15.93 5.92 -11.73
CA LEU A 26 14.49 6.14 -11.50
C LEU A 26 13.71 4.85 -11.20
N GLY A 27 14.37 3.86 -10.61
CA GLY A 27 13.70 2.66 -10.07
C GLY A 27 13.31 1.60 -11.11
N HIS A 28 13.94 1.56 -12.28
CA HIS A 28 13.73 0.49 -13.28
C HIS A 28 14.46 -0.82 -12.91
N ASN A 29 14.52 -1.16 -11.62
CA ASN A 29 15.22 -2.36 -11.12
C ASN A 29 14.46 -3.65 -11.46
N ASN A 30 13.17 -3.53 -11.82
CA ASN A 30 12.32 -4.66 -12.17
C ASN A 30 11.97 -4.65 -13.66
N VAL A 31 12.90 -5.14 -14.48
CA VAL A 31 12.77 -5.17 -15.95
C VAL A 31 11.53 -5.96 -16.39
N SER A 32 11.21 -7.07 -15.73
CA SER A 32 10.06 -7.91 -16.08
C SER A 32 8.73 -7.19 -15.90
N GLU A 33 8.58 -6.40 -14.83
CA GLU A 33 7.40 -5.57 -14.60
C GLU A 33 7.27 -4.46 -15.65
N PHE A 34 8.38 -3.83 -16.03
CA PHE A 34 8.38 -2.81 -17.09
C PHE A 34 7.98 -3.40 -18.45
N VAL A 35 8.54 -4.56 -18.82
CA VAL A 35 8.20 -5.29 -20.04
C VAL A 35 6.72 -5.68 -20.06
N LYS A 36 6.22 -6.24 -18.95
CA LYS A 36 4.81 -6.60 -18.80
C LYS A 36 3.92 -5.37 -18.96
N LEU A 37 4.30 -4.26 -18.36
CA LEU A 37 3.53 -3.02 -18.43
C LEU A 37 3.52 -2.44 -19.85
N ILE A 38 4.60 -2.56 -20.62
CA ILE A 38 4.60 -2.23 -22.07
C ILE A 38 3.66 -3.18 -22.83
N SER A 39 3.78 -4.49 -22.62
CA SER A 39 2.93 -5.48 -23.29
C SER A 39 1.45 -5.25 -23.00
N ASP A 40 1.08 -4.98 -21.74
CA ASP A 40 -0.30 -4.73 -21.34
C ASP A 40 -0.87 -3.48 -22.00
N ASN A 41 -0.07 -2.43 -22.19
CA ASN A 41 -0.52 -1.21 -22.87
C ASN A 41 -0.58 -1.38 -24.39
N LEU A 42 0.33 -2.13 -25.00
CA LEU A 42 0.25 -2.45 -26.44
C LEU A 42 -0.99 -3.31 -26.74
N ASN A 43 -1.31 -4.29 -25.90
CA ASN A 43 -2.50 -5.14 -26.04
C ASN A 43 -3.83 -4.36 -25.91
N ARG A 44 -3.80 -3.11 -25.41
CA ARG A 44 -4.98 -2.21 -25.33
C ARG A 44 -5.19 -1.39 -26.61
N ILE A 45 -4.31 -1.51 -27.59
CA ILE A 45 -4.48 -0.88 -28.90
C ILE A 45 -5.39 -1.79 -29.74
N GLY A 46 -6.44 -1.22 -30.33
CA GLY A 46 -7.43 -1.94 -31.14
C GLY A 46 -8.58 -2.58 -30.36
N GLY A 47 -8.65 -2.36 -29.04
CA GLY A 47 -9.79 -2.76 -28.20
C GLY A 47 -10.83 -1.65 -28.14
N GLY A 48 -11.93 -1.81 -28.87
CA GLY A 48 -13.11 -0.96 -28.70
C GLY A 48 -13.89 -0.71 -29.99
N ASP A 49 -14.52 -1.74 -30.53
CA ASP A 49 -15.95 -1.77 -30.86
C ASP A 49 -16.22 -3.14 -31.53
N ASP A 50 -17.26 -3.84 -31.07
CA ASP A 50 -17.64 -5.20 -31.51
C ASP A 50 -18.17 -5.25 -32.96
N ASP A 51 -18.06 -4.16 -33.72
CA ASP A 51 -18.73 -3.95 -35.01
C ASP A 51 -17.80 -3.95 -36.25
N ASP A 52 -16.46 -3.98 -36.10
CA ASP A 52 -15.53 -4.09 -37.24
C ASP A 52 -15.09 -5.55 -37.50
N GLU A 53 -15.16 -5.99 -38.77
CA GLU A 53 -14.81 -7.36 -39.21
C GLU A 53 -13.31 -7.73 -39.07
N LEU A 54 -12.42 -6.76 -38.75
CA LEU A 54 -10.97 -6.93 -38.66
C LEU A 54 -10.44 -6.56 -37.26
N VAL A 55 -10.06 -7.56 -36.46
CA VAL A 55 -9.40 -7.33 -35.16
C VAL A 55 -7.90 -7.21 -35.39
N VAL A 56 -7.36 -6.00 -35.21
CA VAL A 56 -5.91 -5.76 -35.23
C VAL A 56 -5.38 -5.83 -33.81
N THR A 57 -4.49 -6.79 -33.54
CA THR A 57 -3.82 -6.92 -32.23
C THR A 57 -2.39 -6.40 -32.32
N VAL A 58 -1.92 -5.73 -31.28
CA VAL A 58 -0.53 -5.26 -31.18
C VAL A 58 0.14 -6.00 -30.03
N ASN A 59 1.13 -6.83 -30.36
CA ASN A 59 1.83 -7.67 -29.38
C ASN A 59 3.30 -7.29 -29.29
N LEU A 60 3.85 -7.41 -28.08
CA LEU A 60 5.29 -7.35 -27.83
C LEU A 60 5.90 -8.73 -28.13
N ASP A 61 6.64 -8.85 -29.22
CA ASP A 61 7.08 -10.15 -29.75
C ASP A 61 8.46 -10.56 -29.27
N THR A 62 9.43 -9.64 -29.38
CA THR A 62 10.81 -9.85 -28.94
C THR A 62 11.23 -8.74 -27.99
N VAL A 63 11.89 -9.11 -26.89
CA VAL A 63 12.47 -8.21 -25.90
C VAL A 63 13.94 -8.55 -25.73
N LEU A 64 14.80 -7.56 -25.89
CA LEU A 64 16.23 -7.64 -25.61
C LEU A 64 16.58 -6.52 -24.64
N PHE A 65 16.83 -6.84 -23.37
CA PHE A 65 17.10 -5.84 -22.34
C PHE A 65 18.36 -6.16 -21.54
N VAL A 66 19.31 -5.23 -21.51
CA VAL A 66 20.58 -5.38 -20.77
C VAL A 66 20.54 -4.59 -19.46
N SER A 67 20.78 -5.27 -18.34
CA SER A 67 20.92 -4.64 -17.02
C SER A 67 22.31 -4.91 -16.45
N LEU A 68 22.87 -3.96 -15.69
CA LEU A 68 24.02 -4.24 -14.83
C LEU A 68 23.53 -4.79 -13.50
N ASP A 69 24.28 -5.73 -12.92
CA ASP A 69 23.85 -6.40 -11.68
C ASP A 69 24.08 -5.53 -10.44
N ASN A 70 24.98 -4.55 -10.55
CA ASN A 70 25.21 -3.53 -9.51
C ASN A 70 24.14 -2.40 -9.52
N GLY A 71 23.18 -2.43 -10.45
CA GLY A 71 22.14 -1.39 -10.59
C GLY A 71 22.67 -0.03 -11.09
N GLY A 72 23.92 0.03 -11.54
CA GLY A 72 24.53 1.22 -12.14
C GLY A 72 23.98 1.51 -13.54
N GLY A 73 24.13 2.74 -14.01
CA GLY A 73 23.85 3.10 -15.40
C GLY A 73 25.04 2.79 -16.30
N LEU A 74 24.79 2.29 -17.51
CA LEU A 74 25.78 2.00 -18.56
C LEU A 74 26.53 3.22 -19.12
N ASP A 75 26.26 4.43 -18.63
CA ASP A 75 26.86 5.67 -19.14
C ASP A 75 28.34 5.84 -18.74
N SER A 76 28.79 5.16 -17.68
CA SER A 76 30.15 5.30 -17.11
C SER A 76 30.86 3.96 -16.84
N VAL A 77 30.42 2.89 -17.49
CA VAL A 77 30.77 1.51 -17.14
C VAL A 77 31.87 0.95 -18.06
N THR A 78 32.75 0.14 -17.48
CA THR A 78 33.80 -0.60 -18.19
C THR A 78 33.35 -2.03 -18.53
N GLY A 79 33.83 -2.59 -19.64
CA GLY A 79 33.35 -3.87 -20.21
C GLY A 79 33.49 -5.14 -19.34
N GLU A 80 34.21 -5.05 -18.22
CA GLU A 80 34.45 -6.15 -17.28
C GLU A 80 33.35 -6.32 -16.21
N GLU A 81 32.43 -5.37 -16.07
CA GLU A 81 31.36 -5.46 -15.07
C GLU A 81 30.35 -6.56 -15.41
N ASP A 82 29.83 -7.22 -14.37
CA ASP A 82 28.79 -8.24 -14.49
C ASP A 82 27.45 -7.62 -14.92
N ALA A 83 26.86 -8.23 -15.94
CA ALA A 83 25.62 -7.81 -16.54
C ALA A 83 24.69 -9.01 -16.76
N THR A 84 23.41 -8.68 -16.90
CA THR A 84 22.33 -9.62 -17.20
C THR A 84 21.62 -9.19 -18.49
N LEU A 85 21.46 -10.12 -19.43
CA LEU A 85 20.65 -9.97 -20.64
C LEU A 85 19.35 -10.75 -20.48
N LEU A 86 18.22 -10.03 -20.48
CA LEU A 86 16.89 -10.60 -20.59
C LEU A 86 16.51 -10.70 -22.07
N CYS A 87 16.27 -11.92 -22.53
CA CYS A 87 15.76 -12.22 -23.87
C CYS A 87 14.39 -12.88 -23.75
N ILE A 88 13.35 -12.22 -24.27
CA ILE A 88 12.01 -12.80 -24.39
C ILE A 88 11.69 -12.87 -25.88
N GLN A 89 11.34 -14.06 -26.38
CA GLN A 89 10.96 -14.28 -27.77
C GLN A 89 9.58 -14.94 -27.87
N ASP A 90 9.00 -14.90 -29.07
CA ASP A 90 7.74 -15.57 -29.41
C ASP A 90 6.60 -15.16 -28.46
N SER A 91 6.40 -13.84 -28.26
CA SER A 91 5.33 -13.25 -27.43
C SER A 91 5.27 -13.79 -25.98
N GLY A 92 6.44 -14.03 -25.37
CA GLY A 92 6.54 -14.46 -23.96
C GLY A 92 6.73 -15.97 -23.76
N SER A 93 6.77 -16.78 -24.82
CA SER A 93 6.87 -18.24 -24.69
C SER A 93 8.30 -18.76 -24.45
N LYS A 94 9.33 -17.96 -24.73
CA LYS A 94 10.72 -18.26 -24.38
C LYS A 94 11.33 -17.09 -23.62
N GLU A 95 11.52 -17.26 -22.32
CA GLU A 95 12.27 -16.33 -21.47
C GLU A 95 13.64 -16.95 -21.18
N VAL A 96 14.71 -16.25 -21.57
CA VAL A 96 16.09 -16.68 -21.33
C VAL A 96 16.84 -15.52 -20.67
N ILE A 97 17.46 -15.82 -19.53
CA ILE A 97 18.27 -14.88 -18.77
C ILE A 97 19.72 -15.34 -18.87
N PHE A 98 20.57 -14.50 -19.45
CA PHE A 98 22.02 -14.73 -19.51
C PHE A 98 22.73 -13.82 -18.53
N HIS A 99 23.65 -14.35 -17.74
CA HIS A 99 24.46 -13.59 -16.78
C HIS A 99 25.94 -13.77 -17.12
N ASN A 100 26.64 -12.66 -17.38
CA ASN A 100 28.04 -12.66 -17.79
C ASN A 100 28.64 -11.24 -17.73
N SER A 101 29.94 -11.10 -18.02
CA SER A 101 30.57 -9.81 -18.29
C SER A 101 29.86 -9.03 -19.40
N LEU A 102 29.83 -7.70 -19.27
CA LEU A 102 29.19 -6.78 -20.22
C LEU A 102 29.72 -6.96 -21.65
N ASP A 103 31.02 -7.20 -21.84
CA ASP A 103 31.59 -7.44 -23.16
C ASP A 103 31.05 -8.72 -23.83
N GLN A 104 30.87 -9.79 -23.06
CA GLN A 104 30.28 -11.03 -23.57
C GLN A 104 28.80 -10.83 -23.90
N ILE A 105 28.07 -10.07 -23.08
CA ILE A 105 26.67 -9.70 -23.35
C ILE A 105 26.54 -8.82 -24.59
N ASN A 106 27.42 -7.83 -24.78
CA ASN A 106 27.45 -7.00 -25.98
C ASN A 106 27.72 -7.82 -27.24
N ASN A 107 28.58 -8.83 -27.16
CA ASN A 107 28.82 -9.75 -28.27
C ASN A 107 27.61 -10.66 -28.56
N MET A 108 26.87 -11.09 -27.53
CA MET A 108 25.60 -11.79 -27.73
C MET A 108 24.53 -10.88 -28.34
N MET A 109 24.44 -9.64 -27.88
CA MET A 109 23.53 -8.62 -28.44
C MET A 109 23.77 -8.40 -29.93
N LYS A 110 25.03 -8.39 -30.40
CA LYS A 110 25.34 -8.31 -31.84
C LYS A 110 24.82 -9.50 -32.66
N LYS A 111 24.73 -10.70 -32.06
CA LYS A 111 24.12 -11.88 -32.72
C LYS A 111 22.60 -11.72 -32.81
N TYR A 112 21.98 -11.24 -31.74
CA TYR A 112 20.54 -10.93 -31.75
C TYR A 112 20.19 -9.76 -32.68
N ASP A 113 21.07 -8.77 -32.84
CA ASP A 113 20.95 -7.68 -33.82
C ASP A 113 20.82 -8.21 -35.25
N GLU A 114 21.58 -9.25 -35.62
CA GLU A 114 21.44 -9.90 -36.93
C GLU A 114 20.07 -10.54 -37.10
N SER A 115 19.58 -11.27 -36.09
CA SER A 115 18.28 -11.95 -36.12
C SER A 115 17.13 -10.95 -36.27
N VAL A 116 17.11 -9.89 -35.46
CA VAL A 116 16.05 -8.87 -35.50
C VAL A 116 16.09 -8.10 -36.83
N ALA A 117 17.28 -7.82 -37.36
CA ALA A 117 17.41 -7.18 -38.67
C ALA A 117 16.84 -8.04 -39.81
N ILE A 118 17.00 -9.36 -39.77
CA ILE A 118 16.40 -10.29 -40.74
C ILE A 118 14.88 -10.27 -40.61
N ASP A 119 14.34 -10.34 -39.39
CA ASP A 119 12.88 -10.31 -39.18
C ASP A 119 12.25 -8.97 -39.63
N ILE A 120 12.97 -7.85 -39.52
CA ILE A 120 12.53 -6.57 -40.10
C ILE A 120 12.52 -6.65 -41.64
N GLN A 121 13.56 -7.22 -42.26
CA GLN A 121 13.65 -7.33 -43.72
C GLN A 121 12.55 -8.24 -44.30
N GLU A 122 12.20 -9.29 -43.58
CA GLU A 122 11.11 -10.22 -43.92
C GLU A 122 9.71 -9.63 -43.64
N GLY A 123 9.62 -8.40 -43.12
CA GLY A 123 8.34 -7.73 -42.82
C GLY A 123 7.61 -8.32 -41.62
N LYS A 124 8.30 -9.08 -40.76
CA LYS A 124 7.70 -9.67 -39.57
C LYS A 124 7.50 -8.65 -38.45
N VAL A 125 8.44 -7.72 -38.31
CA VAL A 125 8.44 -6.66 -37.28
C VAL A 125 7.82 -5.39 -37.84
N HIS A 126 6.86 -4.83 -37.11
CA HIS A 126 6.07 -3.68 -37.54
C HIS A 126 6.39 -2.40 -36.77
N GLY A 127 7.10 -2.50 -35.64
CA GLY A 127 7.50 -1.35 -34.83
C GLY A 127 8.66 -1.67 -33.89
N LEU A 128 9.43 -0.65 -33.51
CA LEU A 128 10.55 -0.77 -32.60
C LEU A 128 10.41 0.18 -31.40
N ILE A 129 10.63 -0.33 -30.19
CA ILE A 129 10.80 0.46 -28.97
C ILE A 129 12.26 0.39 -28.57
N THR A 130 12.88 1.56 -28.37
CA THR A 130 14.28 1.68 -27.96
C THR A 130 14.41 2.37 -26.61
N VAL A 131 15.15 1.80 -25.67
CA VAL A 131 15.33 2.39 -24.32
C VAL A 131 16.81 2.46 -23.99
N SER A 132 17.41 3.65 -24.07
CA SER A 132 18.83 3.87 -23.74
C SER A 132 19.79 2.89 -24.44
N CYS A 133 19.52 2.59 -25.71
CA CYS A 133 20.34 1.66 -26.49
C CYS A 133 21.56 2.34 -27.09
N ASP A 134 22.71 1.68 -27.10
CA ASP A 134 23.89 2.12 -27.85
C ASP A 134 23.68 1.91 -29.38
N PRO A 135 23.79 2.96 -30.21
CA PRO A 135 23.67 2.86 -31.67
C PRO A 135 24.72 1.99 -32.34
N SER A 136 25.88 1.78 -31.70
CA SER A 136 26.97 1.01 -32.30
C SER A 136 26.71 -0.49 -32.24
N THR A 137 26.11 -0.96 -31.15
CA THR A 137 25.81 -2.37 -30.90
C THR A 137 24.65 -2.90 -31.76
N LEU A 138 23.69 -2.03 -32.12
CA LEU A 138 22.46 -2.39 -32.86
C LEU A 138 22.42 -1.84 -34.29
N SER A 139 23.59 -1.67 -34.90
CA SER A 139 23.71 -0.98 -36.18
C SER A 139 22.93 -1.66 -37.32
N ARG A 140 22.80 -2.99 -37.34
CA ARG A 140 22.10 -3.70 -38.42
C ARG A 140 20.57 -3.58 -38.29
N THR A 141 20.04 -3.69 -37.08
CA THR A 141 18.62 -3.47 -36.80
C THR A 141 18.21 -2.06 -37.23
N PHE A 142 19.01 -1.04 -36.90
CA PHE A 142 18.69 0.34 -37.30
C PHE A 142 18.80 0.56 -38.81
N GLN A 143 19.78 -0.04 -39.50
CA GLN A 143 19.85 0.02 -40.96
C GLN A 143 18.64 -0.65 -41.63
N ALA A 144 18.23 -1.83 -41.15
CA ALA A 144 17.05 -2.53 -41.65
C ALA A 144 15.78 -1.71 -41.41
N ALA A 145 15.62 -1.15 -40.21
CA ALA A 145 14.48 -0.32 -39.84
C ALA A 145 14.39 0.96 -40.71
N ALA A 146 15.52 1.61 -41.00
CA ALA A 146 15.56 2.77 -41.89
C ALA A 146 15.18 2.40 -43.33
N LYS A 147 15.70 1.28 -43.86
CA LYS A 147 15.43 0.82 -45.22
C LYS A 147 13.95 0.44 -45.42
N HIS A 148 13.34 -0.19 -44.43
CA HIS A 148 11.94 -0.63 -44.46
C HIS A 148 10.97 0.40 -43.84
N ASN A 149 11.47 1.58 -43.46
CA ASN A 149 10.70 2.67 -42.87
C ASN A 149 9.85 2.26 -41.65
N VAL A 150 10.39 1.38 -40.81
CA VAL A 150 9.71 0.88 -39.60
C VAL A 150 9.60 2.02 -38.58
N PRO A 151 8.42 2.26 -37.99
CA PRO A 151 8.24 3.28 -36.97
C PRO A 151 8.98 2.92 -35.67
N ILE A 152 9.70 3.90 -35.12
CA ILE A 152 10.50 3.74 -33.91
C ILE A 152 10.04 4.74 -32.84
N THR A 153 9.83 4.27 -31.61
CA THR A 153 9.62 5.12 -30.44
C THR A 153 10.61 4.74 -29.33
N GLY A 154 10.77 5.57 -28.31
CA GLY A 154 11.77 5.27 -27.29
C GLY A 154 12.17 6.39 -26.34
N THR A 155 13.16 6.08 -25.51
CA THR A 155 13.81 7.00 -24.57
C THR A 155 15.34 6.82 -24.59
N GLY A 156 16.09 7.76 -24.00
CA GLY A 156 17.56 7.77 -23.99
C GLY A 156 18.12 8.91 -24.81
N GLY A 157 17.78 10.17 -24.47
CA GLY A 157 17.93 11.37 -25.31
C GLY A 157 19.16 11.42 -26.22
N THR A 158 20.36 11.19 -25.68
CA THR A 158 21.62 11.18 -26.46
C THR A 158 21.74 9.97 -27.39
N SER A 159 21.38 8.78 -26.92
CA SER A 159 21.54 7.54 -27.68
C SER A 159 20.50 7.42 -28.79
N LEU A 160 19.24 7.79 -28.51
CA LEU A 160 18.17 7.83 -29.50
C LEU A 160 18.41 8.90 -30.57
N SER A 161 18.83 10.11 -30.19
CA SER A 161 19.18 11.15 -31.17
C SER A 161 20.35 10.74 -32.06
N MET A 162 21.39 10.13 -31.50
CA MET A 162 22.52 9.61 -32.28
C MET A 162 22.10 8.50 -33.25
N ALA A 163 21.26 7.56 -32.83
CA ALA A 163 20.71 6.52 -33.72
C ALA A 163 19.89 7.13 -34.86
N THR A 164 18.99 8.06 -34.55
CA THR A 164 18.13 8.72 -35.55
C THR A 164 18.94 9.55 -36.54
N SER A 165 19.92 10.34 -36.08
CA SER A 165 20.77 11.15 -36.96
C SER A 165 21.68 10.31 -37.86
N LYS A 166 22.24 9.21 -37.33
CA LYS A 166 23.18 8.36 -38.07
C LYS A 166 22.49 7.49 -39.12
N PHE A 167 21.35 6.90 -38.79
CA PHE A 167 20.67 5.93 -39.66
C PHE A 167 19.43 6.48 -40.36
N LYS A 168 19.03 7.74 -40.10
CA LYS A 168 17.80 8.38 -40.64
C LYS A 168 16.53 7.59 -40.32
N LEU A 169 16.38 7.23 -39.05
CA LEU A 169 15.26 6.45 -38.55
C LEU A 169 13.95 7.26 -38.52
N ARG A 170 12.82 6.58 -38.75
CA ARG A 170 11.48 7.17 -38.63
C ARG A 170 11.03 7.17 -37.17
N LEU A 171 11.26 8.29 -36.49
CA LEU A 171 10.85 8.48 -35.11
C LEU A 171 9.36 8.86 -35.02
N ILE A 172 8.61 8.19 -34.15
CA ILE A 172 7.18 8.44 -33.92
C ILE A 172 6.89 8.82 -32.46
N GLY A 173 5.83 9.62 -32.28
CA GLY A 173 5.41 10.15 -30.99
C GLY A 173 6.41 11.13 -30.37
N ASN A 174 6.15 11.54 -29.13
CA ASN A 174 7.07 12.36 -28.35
C ASN A 174 8.19 11.49 -27.76
N ALA A 175 9.08 11.04 -28.64
CA ALA A 175 10.32 10.39 -28.26
C ALA A 175 11.27 11.41 -27.59
N GLY A 176 11.22 11.48 -26.26
CA GLY A 176 12.03 12.41 -25.49
C GLY A 176 11.59 12.50 -24.02
N GLY A 177 12.57 12.50 -23.11
CA GLY A 177 12.36 12.59 -21.66
C GLY A 177 12.94 11.41 -20.88
N SER A 178 14.23 11.47 -20.55
CA SER A 178 14.89 10.49 -19.67
C SER A 178 14.75 10.84 -18.17
N VAL A 179 14.51 12.10 -17.84
CA VAL A 179 14.53 12.61 -16.47
C VAL A 179 13.12 12.67 -15.88
N GLY A 180 12.97 12.15 -14.66
CA GLY A 180 11.72 12.19 -13.91
C GLY A 180 10.55 11.42 -14.53
N THR A 181 10.81 10.44 -15.41
CA THR A 181 9.78 9.62 -16.07
C THR A 181 9.61 8.26 -15.38
N THR A 182 8.35 7.78 -15.26
CA THR A 182 8.04 6.48 -14.64
C THR A 182 7.82 5.40 -15.70
N PRO A 183 7.97 4.11 -15.35
CA PRO A 183 7.64 2.98 -16.24
C PRO A 183 6.23 3.09 -16.86
N GLU A 184 5.24 3.47 -16.03
CA GLU A 184 3.84 3.66 -16.44
C GLU A 184 3.70 4.72 -17.54
N THR A 185 4.27 5.91 -17.33
CA THR A 185 4.20 7.00 -18.30
C THR A 185 4.87 6.61 -19.61
N LYS A 186 6.01 5.93 -19.57
CA LYS A 186 6.73 5.49 -20.78
C LYS A 186 5.91 4.52 -21.62
N ALA A 187 5.34 3.48 -21.01
CA ALA A 187 4.57 2.49 -21.75
C ALA A 187 3.31 3.08 -22.37
N ILE A 188 2.60 3.96 -21.65
CA ILE A 188 1.42 4.65 -22.21
C ILE A 188 1.84 5.55 -23.38
N SER A 189 2.96 6.26 -23.26
CA SER A 189 3.50 7.07 -24.37
C SER A 189 3.90 6.23 -25.58
N PHE A 190 4.52 5.07 -25.40
CA PHE A 190 4.88 4.17 -26.50
C PHE A 190 3.63 3.61 -27.20
N ALA A 191 2.67 3.10 -26.43
CA ALA A 191 1.42 2.58 -26.98
C ALA A 191 0.63 3.66 -27.72
N SER A 192 0.54 4.87 -27.15
CA SER A 192 -0.10 6.02 -27.80
C SER A 192 0.58 6.43 -29.11
N ALA A 193 1.92 6.33 -29.19
CA ALA A 193 2.64 6.65 -30.42
C ALA A 193 2.31 5.65 -31.54
N PHE A 194 2.26 4.35 -31.21
CA PHE A 194 1.89 3.31 -32.17
C PHE A 194 0.41 3.35 -32.56
N SER A 195 -0.48 3.67 -31.62
CA SER A 195 -1.90 3.80 -31.93
C SER A 195 -2.15 4.94 -32.92
N GLU A 196 -1.48 6.08 -32.77
CA GLU A 196 -1.54 7.19 -33.73
C GLU A 196 -0.93 6.81 -35.09
N GLU A 197 0.22 6.15 -35.10
CA GLU A 197 0.91 5.74 -36.32
C GLU A 197 0.08 4.76 -37.18
N TRP A 198 -0.68 3.88 -36.52
CA TRP A 198 -1.49 2.88 -37.21
C TRP A 198 -2.97 3.22 -37.29
N ASP A 199 -3.37 4.42 -36.86
CA ASP A 199 -4.75 4.88 -36.80
C ASP A 199 -5.68 3.89 -36.05
N LEU A 200 -5.17 3.36 -34.94
CA LEU A 200 -5.88 2.41 -34.09
C LEU A 200 -6.40 3.10 -32.83
N LYS A 201 -7.59 2.73 -32.38
CA LYS A 201 -8.17 3.20 -31.11
C LYS A 201 -7.33 2.68 -29.93
N TYR A 202 -7.03 3.57 -28.98
CA TYR A 202 -6.30 3.21 -27.76
C TYR A 202 -7.05 3.70 -26.52
N CYS A 203 -7.52 2.76 -25.72
CA CYS A 203 -8.30 3.00 -24.50
C CYS A 203 -7.51 2.53 -23.26
N PRO A 204 -6.55 3.31 -22.73
CA PRO A 204 -5.74 2.88 -21.59
C PRO A 204 -6.52 2.66 -20.29
N TRP A 205 -7.75 3.16 -20.21
CA TRP A 205 -8.65 2.96 -19.06
C TRP A 205 -9.41 1.64 -19.08
N GLU A 206 -9.49 0.96 -20.22
CA GLU A 206 -10.15 -0.34 -20.32
C GLU A 206 -9.27 -1.40 -19.66
N ALA A 207 -9.82 -2.06 -18.65
CA ALA A 207 -9.12 -3.15 -17.99
C ALA A 207 -8.98 -4.31 -18.98
N THR A 208 -7.76 -4.79 -19.19
CA THR A 208 -7.55 -6.17 -19.64
C THR A 208 -8.37 -7.05 -18.68
N THR A 209 -9.14 -7.99 -19.22
CA THR A 209 -10.24 -8.76 -18.59
C THR A 209 -9.92 -9.53 -17.28
N THR A 210 -8.81 -9.28 -16.62
CA THR A 210 -8.44 -9.80 -15.31
C THR A 210 -8.66 -8.76 -14.21
N LYS A 211 -9.83 -8.87 -13.54
CA LYS A 211 -10.22 -8.21 -12.28
C LYS A 211 -10.08 -6.69 -12.28
N ALA A 212 -11.21 -6.00 -12.50
CA ALA A 212 -11.36 -4.59 -12.12
C ALA A 212 -10.79 -4.41 -10.70
N ALA A 213 -9.74 -3.59 -10.57
CA ALA A 213 -9.13 -3.31 -9.29
C ALA A 213 -10.21 -2.68 -8.40
N ASN A 214 -10.74 -3.47 -7.46
CA ASN A 214 -11.78 -3.01 -6.55
C ASN A 214 -11.35 -1.70 -5.91
N ALA A 215 -12.26 -0.72 -5.86
CA ALA A 215 -11.98 0.53 -5.19
C ALA A 215 -11.51 0.24 -3.75
N PRO A 216 -10.42 0.86 -3.29
CA PRO A 216 -9.89 0.64 -1.95
C PRO A 216 -10.97 1.03 -0.93
N SER A 217 -11.29 0.09 -0.04
CA SER A 217 -12.14 0.41 1.10
C SER A 217 -11.32 1.20 2.11
N TRP A 218 -11.86 2.32 2.59
CA TRP A 218 -11.24 3.13 3.64
C TRP A 218 -10.89 2.30 4.89
N LYS A 219 -11.67 1.24 5.18
CA LYS A 219 -11.40 0.27 6.26
C LYS A 219 -10.07 -0.47 6.07
N SER A 220 -9.83 -1.02 4.87
CA SER A 220 -8.58 -1.71 4.54
C SER A 220 -7.37 -0.77 4.64
N VAL A 221 -7.56 0.47 4.21
CA VAL A 221 -6.54 1.52 4.30
C VAL A 221 -6.23 1.91 5.74
N LEU A 222 -7.24 2.06 6.59
CA LEU A 222 -7.05 2.33 8.02
C LEU A 222 -6.30 1.19 8.72
N ASN A 223 -6.63 -0.07 8.42
CA ASN A 223 -5.88 -1.22 8.95
C ASN A 223 -4.41 -1.17 8.52
N SER A 224 -4.14 -0.80 7.26
CA SER A 224 -2.77 -0.65 6.74
C SER A 224 -2.02 0.52 7.38
N CYS A 225 -2.72 1.54 7.89
CA CYS A 225 -2.11 2.67 8.59
C CYS A 225 -1.72 2.35 10.04
N LEU A 226 -2.22 1.25 10.62
CA LEU A 226 -2.06 0.95 12.05
C LEU A 226 -0.60 1.11 12.55
N PRO A 227 0.45 0.57 11.89
CA PRO A 227 1.83 0.77 12.35
C PRO A 227 2.28 2.24 12.41
N GLY A 228 1.74 3.10 11.54
CA GLY A 228 2.06 4.52 11.54
C GLY A 228 1.34 5.29 12.67
N PHE A 229 0.11 4.91 13.01
CA PHE A 229 -0.57 5.44 14.20
C PHE A 229 0.21 5.17 15.47
N TRP A 230 0.71 3.95 15.57
CA TRP A 230 1.52 3.45 16.66
C TRP A 230 2.80 4.23 16.83
N SER A 231 3.52 4.40 15.71
CA SER A 231 4.77 5.14 15.65
C SER A 231 4.57 6.58 16.10
N ILE A 232 3.47 7.23 15.69
CA ILE A 232 3.17 8.62 16.04
C ILE A 232 2.83 8.78 17.52
N VAL A 233 2.00 7.88 18.07
CA VAL A 233 1.64 7.89 19.50
C VAL A 233 2.88 7.66 20.37
N LEU A 234 3.73 6.68 20.03
CA LEU A 234 4.98 6.43 20.73
C LEU A 234 5.93 7.61 20.64
N LEU A 235 6.14 8.16 19.45
CA LEU A 235 7.03 9.30 19.24
C LEU A 235 6.59 10.49 20.10
N LYS A 236 5.29 10.82 20.07
CA LYS A 236 4.72 11.89 20.90
C LYS A 236 4.94 11.61 22.39
N ARG A 237 4.68 10.37 22.85
CA ARG A 237 4.87 9.99 24.26
C ARG A 237 6.34 10.06 24.68
N ILE A 238 7.27 9.60 23.86
CA ILE A 238 8.71 9.65 24.11
C ILE A 238 9.16 11.10 24.26
N ILE A 239 8.78 11.98 23.34
CA ILE A 239 9.11 13.42 23.40
C ILE A 239 8.56 14.07 24.68
N LEU A 240 7.38 13.65 25.15
CA LEU A 240 6.73 14.25 26.31
C LEU A 240 7.22 13.71 27.66
N THR A 241 7.68 12.46 27.73
CA THR A 241 7.89 11.77 29.02
C THR A 241 9.33 11.29 29.25
N THR A 242 10.19 11.34 28.24
CA THR A 242 11.59 10.89 28.37
C THR A 242 12.57 12.07 28.29
N PRO A 243 13.80 11.92 28.83
CA PRO A 243 14.83 12.97 28.79
C PRO A 243 15.24 13.39 27.37
N VAL A 244 14.93 12.59 26.35
CA VAL A 244 15.17 12.93 24.94
C VAL A 244 14.44 14.21 24.56
N GLY A 245 13.23 14.42 25.09
CA GLY A 245 12.47 15.65 24.85
C GLY A 245 13.04 16.88 25.55
N GLU A 246 13.87 16.71 26.57
CA GLU A 246 14.55 17.81 27.25
C GLU A 246 15.79 18.27 26.48
N CYS A 247 16.32 17.44 25.58
CA CYS A 247 17.43 17.79 24.69
C CYS A 247 17.00 18.79 23.59
N ILE A 248 15.70 18.97 23.38
CA ILE A 248 15.14 19.84 22.32
C ILE A 248 14.73 21.18 22.96
N PRO A 249 15.14 22.33 22.39
CA PRO A 249 14.67 23.65 22.84
C PRO A 249 13.14 23.71 22.91
N GLU A 250 12.59 24.33 23.96
CA GLU A 250 11.15 24.26 24.26
C GLU A 250 10.26 24.74 23.09
N HIS A 251 10.69 25.80 22.39
CA HIS A 251 9.99 26.33 21.22
C HIS A 251 9.93 25.30 20.07
N GLU A 252 11.06 24.65 19.77
CA GLU A 252 11.15 23.62 18.73
C GLU A 252 10.35 22.37 19.12
N ARG A 253 10.38 21.99 20.40
CA ARG A 253 9.57 20.88 20.92
C ARG A 253 8.08 21.13 20.74
N LYS A 254 7.60 22.33 21.08
CA LYS A 254 6.18 22.73 20.88
C LYS A 254 5.79 22.71 19.41
N ALA A 255 6.66 23.20 18.52
CA ALA A 255 6.44 23.16 17.08
C ALA A 255 6.38 21.72 16.54
N LEU A 256 7.28 20.85 16.99
CA LEU A 256 7.30 19.43 16.62
C LEU A 256 6.02 18.71 17.05
N ILE A 257 5.58 18.90 18.31
CA ILE A 257 4.32 18.34 18.80
C ILE A 257 3.14 18.85 17.97
N PHE A 258 3.10 20.15 17.68
CA PHE A 258 2.05 20.73 16.84
C PHE A 258 2.00 20.08 15.45
N MET A 259 3.14 19.83 14.83
CA MET A 259 3.22 19.15 13.53
C MET A 259 2.73 17.71 13.60
N ILE A 260 3.11 16.99 14.66
CA ILE A 260 2.67 15.62 14.91
C ILE A 260 1.15 15.54 15.06
N GLU A 261 0.57 16.41 15.90
CA GLU A 261 -0.88 16.43 16.14
C GLU A 261 -1.68 16.90 14.93
N SER A 262 -1.12 17.80 14.12
CA SER A 262 -1.86 18.49 13.06
C SER A 262 -1.76 17.82 11.70
N TYR A 263 -0.63 17.19 11.36
CA TYR A 263 -0.34 16.80 9.98
C TYR A 263 0.14 15.36 9.80
N SER A 264 0.83 14.75 10.78
CA SER A 264 1.47 13.45 10.58
C SER A 264 0.49 12.34 10.20
N LEU A 265 -0.63 12.21 10.92
CA LEU A 265 -1.65 11.18 10.63
C LEU A 265 -2.46 11.45 9.35
N PRO A 266 -2.96 12.68 9.10
CA PRO A 266 -3.60 13.02 7.84
C PRO A 266 -2.72 12.71 6.61
N ILE A 267 -1.43 13.07 6.66
CA ILE A 267 -0.48 12.80 5.57
C ILE A 267 -0.30 11.29 5.37
N LEU A 268 -0.07 10.53 6.46
CA LEU A 268 0.04 9.08 6.39
C LEU A 268 -1.18 8.45 5.72
N CYS A 269 -2.38 8.79 6.18
CA CYS A 269 -3.62 8.25 5.63
C CYS A 269 -3.83 8.63 4.17
N ALA A 270 -3.47 9.85 3.77
CA ALA A 270 -3.56 10.26 2.36
C ALA A 270 -2.62 9.47 1.46
N VAL A 271 -1.37 9.25 1.88
CA VAL A 271 -0.38 8.50 1.08
C VAL A 271 -0.79 7.04 0.94
N ILE A 272 -1.20 6.37 2.02
CA ILE A 272 -1.65 4.97 1.96
C ILE A 272 -2.95 4.87 1.14
N MET A 273 -3.89 5.80 1.31
CA MET A 273 -5.12 5.82 0.51
C MET A 273 -4.81 6.01 -0.98
N ALA A 274 -3.92 6.94 -1.34
CA ALA A 274 -3.57 7.20 -2.73
C ALA A 274 -2.85 6.01 -3.39
N THR A 275 -1.93 5.38 -2.64
CA THR A 275 -1.13 4.26 -3.14
C THR A 275 -1.87 2.92 -3.16
N SER A 276 -3.00 2.81 -2.47
CA SER A 276 -3.83 1.59 -2.46
C SER A 276 -4.35 1.19 -3.85
N ARG A 277 -4.47 2.15 -4.78
CA ARG A 277 -4.83 1.87 -6.19
C ARG A 277 -3.62 1.69 -7.09
N ARG A 278 -2.59 2.51 -6.90
CA ARG A 278 -1.38 2.54 -7.73
C ARG A 278 -0.17 2.96 -6.91
N LYS A 279 0.88 2.14 -6.90
CA LYS A 279 2.13 2.40 -6.18
C LYS A 279 3.10 3.15 -7.10
N VAL A 280 2.89 4.46 -7.26
CA VAL A 280 3.74 5.34 -8.08
C VAL A 280 4.23 6.51 -7.23
N GLU A 281 5.49 6.89 -7.39
CA GLU A 281 6.13 7.97 -6.61
C GLU A 281 5.41 9.32 -6.78
N SER A 282 4.98 9.67 -8.00
CA SER A 282 4.21 10.89 -8.27
C SER A 282 2.91 10.96 -7.47
N VAL A 283 2.25 9.82 -7.28
CA VAL A 283 1.00 9.71 -6.50
C VAL A 283 1.28 9.95 -5.01
N GLN A 284 2.40 9.43 -4.49
CA GLN A 284 2.82 9.65 -3.11
C GLN A 284 3.11 11.14 -2.86
N MET A 285 3.88 11.78 -3.74
CA MET A 285 4.20 13.21 -3.65
C MET A 285 2.94 14.07 -3.70
N SER A 286 2.03 13.81 -4.64
CA SER A 286 0.74 14.49 -4.74
C SER A 286 -0.11 14.33 -3.48
N ALA A 287 -0.12 13.13 -2.87
CA ALA A 287 -0.90 12.86 -1.67
C ALA A 287 -0.35 13.63 -0.45
N VAL A 288 0.97 13.73 -0.30
CA VAL A 288 1.60 14.55 0.75
C VAL A 288 1.21 16.02 0.60
N LEU A 289 1.28 16.57 -0.62
CA LEU A 289 0.87 17.95 -0.89
C LEU A 289 -0.62 18.16 -0.63
N ALA A 290 -1.48 17.23 -1.05
CA ALA A 290 -2.92 17.32 -0.82
C ALA A 290 -3.28 17.33 0.67
N ALA A 291 -2.61 16.48 1.46
CA ALA A 291 -2.84 16.34 2.89
C ALA A 291 -2.28 17.50 3.72
N SER A 292 -1.40 18.33 3.16
CA SER A 292 -0.90 19.53 3.84
C SER A 292 -2.01 20.52 4.23
N ALA A 293 -3.15 20.49 3.54
CA ALA A 293 -4.34 21.26 3.88
C ALA A 293 -5.26 20.58 4.92
N CYS A 294 -5.04 19.29 5.22
CA CYS A 294 -5.92 18.46 6.04
C CYS A 294 -5.53 18.52 7.53
N ARG A 295 -5.66 19.70 8.14
CA ARG A 295 -5.26 19.92 9.54
C ARG A 295 -6.15 19.13 10.50
N LYS A 296 -5.51 18.32 11.36
CA LYS A 296 -6.14 17.55 12.45
C LYS A 296 -7.30 16.66 11.96
N THR A 297 -7.23 16.14 10.74
CA THR A 297 -8.29 15.28 10.20
C THR A 297 -7.78 14.10 9.35
N ILE A 298 -7.87 12.89 9.87
CA ILE A 298 -7.64 11.64 9.15
C ILE A 298 -8.67 11.46 8.04
N LEU A 299 -9.92 11.85 8.27
CA LEU A 299 -10.96 11.80 7.23
C LEU A 299 -10.59 12.70 6.05
N GLY A 300 -10.07 13.91 6.30
CA GLY A 300 -9.54 14.77 5.25
C GLY A 300 -8.33 14.14 4.54
N GLY A 301 -7.43 13.49 5.29
CA GLY A 301 -6.35 12.68 4.73
C GLY A 301 -6.85 11.59 3.77
N LEU A 302 -7.81 10.77 4.20
CA LEU A 302 -8.40 9.71 3.36
C LEU A 302 -9.10 10.28 2.12
N ILE A 303 -9.90 11.34 2.26
CA ILE A 303 -10.60 11.96 1.13
C ILE A 303 -9.60 12.57 0.14
N SER A 304 -8.58 13.28 0.63
CA SER A 304 -7.54 13.88 -0.22
C SER A 304 -6.73 12.83 -0.98
N GLY A 305 -6.31 11.76 -0.31
CA GLY A 305 -5.62 10.63 -0.96
C GLY A 305 -6.50 9.93 -2.00
N TRP A 306 -7.80 9.77 -1.73
CA TRP A 306 -8.75 9.23 -2.70
C TRP A 306 -8.90 10.13 -3.93
N CYS A 307 -9.06 11.44 -3.74
CA CYS A 307 -9.13 12.42 -4.82
C CYS A 307 -7.87 12.38 -5.69
N VAL A 308 -6.68 12.40 -5.07
CA VAL A 308 -5.40 12.27 -5.78
C VAL A 308 -5.35 10.97 -6.59
N SER A 309 -5.76 9.84 -6.02
CA SER A 309 -5.73 8.55 -6.71
C SER A 309 -6.54 8.52 -8.01
N ILE A 310 -7.63 9.29 -8.09
CA ILE A 310 -8.53 9.36 -9.26
C ILE A 310 -8.05 10.41 -10.25
N LEU A 311 -7.81 11.63 -9.76
CA LEU A 311 -7.50 12.78 -10.60
C LEU A 311 -6.15 12.62 -11.30
N GLU A 312 -5.18 12.00 -10.64
CA GLU A 312 -3.84 11.82 -11.18
C GLU A 312 -3.83 10.86 -12.38
N VAL A 313 -4.60 9.75 -12.33
CA VAL A 313 -4.81 8.85 -13.49
C VAL A 313 -5.40 9.64 -14.66
N ARG A 314 -6.46 10.41 -14.40
CA ARG A 314 -7.17 11.14 -15.44
C ARG A 314 -6.27 12.19 -16.09
N LEU A 315 -5.50 12.90 -15.27
CA LEU A 315 -4.56 13.89 -15.78
C LEU A 315 -3.45 13.24 -16.61
N LEU A 316 -2.92 12.09 -16.19
CA LEU A 316 -1.95 11.30 -16.98
C LEU A 316 -2.48 11.02 -18.38
N TYR A 317 -3.69 10.47 -18.49
CA TYR A 317 -4.28 10.15 -19.80
C TYR A 317 -4.58 11.39 -20.63
N ILE A 318 -5.08 12.46 -20.03
CA ILE A 318 -5.31 13.73 -20.74
C ILE A 318 -3.99 14.32 -21.27
N CYS A 319 -2.94 14.31 -20.45
CA CYS A 319 -1.63 14.86 -20.83
C CYS A 319 -1.01 14.10 -22.00
N ILE A 320 -1.10 12.77 -21.99
CA ILE A 320 -0.50 11.94 -23.05
C ILE A 320 -1.38 11.92 -24.29
N LEU A 321 -2.65 11.53 -24.17
CA LEU A 321 -3.53 11.27 -25.32
C LEU A 321 -4.03 12.55 -25.99
N LYS A 322 -4.39 13.57 -25.18
CA LYS A 322 -5.06 14.78 -25.70
C LYS A 322 -4.07 15.92 -25.92
N TRP A 323 -3.21 16.18 -24.94
CA TRP A 323 -2.28 17.30 -25.00
C TRP A 323 -0.93 16.96 -25.61
N LYS A 324 -0.66 15.67 -25.85
CA LYS A 324 0.60 15.19 -26.43
C LYS A 324 1.80 15.85 -25.78
N LEU A 325 1.84 15.82 -24.45
CA LEU A 325 2.93 16.40 -23.68
C LEU A 325 4.08 15.38 -23.56
N PRO A 326 5.34 15.85 -23.49
CA PRO A 326 6.47 14.99 -23.16
C PRO A 326 6.29 14.32 -21.79
N ALA A 327 6.87 13.13 -21.62
CA ALA A 327 6.70 12.32 -20.41
C ALA A 327 7.20 13.05 -19.14
N THR A 328 8.30 13.80 -19.21
CA THR A 328 8.82 14.60 -18.09
C THR A 328 7.82 15.68 -17.65
N MET A 329 7.25 16.43 -18.60
CA MET A 329 6.25 17.46 -18.30
C MET A 329 4.97 16.86 -17.72
N THR A 330 4.56 15.70 -18.24
CA THR A 330 3.41 14.96 -17.71
C THR A 330 3.59 14.61 -16.24
N ASN A 331 4.77 14.14 -15.83
CA ASN A 331 5.03 13.81 -14.42
C ASN A 331 5.10 15.04 -13.52
N LEU A 332 5.62 16.17 -13.99
CA LEU A 332 5.56 17.43 -13.24
C LEU A 332 4.12 17.91 -13.06
N LEU A 333 3.30 17.88 -14.12
CA LEU A 333 1.88 18.26 -14.07
C LEU A 333 1.06 17.34 -13.16
N ARG A 334 1.37 16.05 -13.09
CA ARG A 334 0.71 15.10 -12.18
C ARG A 334 0.83 15.51 -10.71
N VAL A 335 1.93 16.15 -10.31
CA VAL A 335 2.11 16.65 -8.94
C VAL A 335 1.18 17.83 -8.62
N PHE A 336 0.78 18.63 -9.61
CA PHE A 336 -0.17 19.73 -9.41
C PHE A 336 -1.56 19.25 -8.97
N VAL A 337 -1.90 17.98 -9.19
CA VAL A 337 -3.12 17.38 -8.64
C VAL A 337 -3.12 17.47 -7.11
N GLY A 338 -1.96 17.32 -6.47
CA GLY A 338 -1.81 17.51 -5.03
C GLY A 338 -2.16 18.93 -4.60
N ILE A 339 -1.65 19.94 -5.30
CA ILE A 339 -1.93 21.36 -5.03
C ILE A 339 -3.42 21.67 -5.24
N LEU A 340 -3.99 21.22 -6.35
CA LEU A 340 -5.42 21.41 -6.64
C LEU A 340 -6.29 20.77 -5.55
N THR A 341 -5.95 19.55 -5.15
CA THR A 341 -6.68 18.84 -4.08
C THR A 341 -6.52 19.57 -2.74
N ALA A 342 -5.33 20.09 -2.43
CA ALA A 342 -5.09 20.90 -1.23
C ALA A 342 -6.00 22.14 -1.20
N VAL A 343 -6.07 22.89 -2.31
CA VAL A 343 -6.93 24.08 -2.43
C VAL A 343 -8.40 23.74 -2.19
N ILE A 344 -8.87 22.61 -2.71
CA ILE A 344 -10.24 22.12 -2.47
C ILE A 344 -10.44 21.72 -0.99
N MET A 345 -9.42 21.14 -0.36
CA MET A 345 -9.49 20.68 1.02
C MET A 345 -9.40 21.79 2.06
N ILE A 346 -8.82 22.96 1.75
CA ILE A 346 -8.73 24.11 2.69
C ILE A 346 -10.09 24.46 3.32
N PRO A 347 -11.19 24.68 2.56
CA PRO A 347 -12.48 24.99 3.16
C PRO A 347 -13.18 23.77 3.80
N ILE A 348 -12.86 22.54 3.37
CA ILE A 348 -13.54 21.31 3.84
C ILE A 348 -12.92 20.77 5.13
N SER A 349 -11.60 20.88 5.28
CA SER A 349 -10.84 20.32 6.39
C SER A 349 -11.33 20.76 7.77
N PRO A 350 -11.69 22.05 8.02
CA PRO A 350 -12.20 22.47 9.33
C PRO A 350 -13.49 21.74 9.72
N TYR A 351 -14.41 21.51 8.78
CA TYR A 351 -15.65 20.79 9.05
C TYR A 351 -15.39 19.32 9.37
N LEU A 352 -14.49 18.67 8.64
CA LEU A 352 -14.09 17.28 8.92
C LEU A 352 -13.37 17.13 10.25
N SER A 353 -12.50 18.10 10.59
CA SER A 353 -11.86 18.18 11.91
C SER A 353 -12.90 18.37 13.01
N GLN A 354 -13.93 19.20 12.80
CA GLN A 354 -14.99 19.42 13.78
C GLN A 354 -15.82 18.16 14.00
N ILE A 355 -16.14 17.40 12.95
CA ILE A 355 -16.89 16.13 13.06
C ILE A 355 -16.12 15.11 13.91
N THR A 356 -14.82 14.95 13.62
CA THR A 356 -13.94 14.00 14.33
C THR A 356 -13.65 14.45 15.75
N GLU A 357 -13.50 15.76 15.98
CA GLU A 357 -13.37 16.35 17.31
C GLU A 357 -14.64 16.19 18.15
N GLN A 358 -15.83 16.43 17.57
CA GLN A 358 -17.11 16.16 18.22
C GLN A 358 -17.25 14.68 18.59
N TYR A 359 -16.83 13.77 17.70
CA TYR A 359 -16.82 12.34 18.01
C TYR A 359 -15.93 12.02 19.21
N ARG A 360 -14.70 12.55 19.26
CA ARG A 360 -13.80 12.38 20.41
C ARG A 360 -14.40 12.96 21.68
N HIS A 361 -14.97 14.16 21.62
CA HIS A 361 -15.62 14.78 22.76
C HIS A 361 -16.83 13.98 23.24
N ILE A 362 -17.70 13.49 22.34
CA ILE A 362 -18.85 12.67 22.71
C ILE A 362 -18.38 11.37 23.39
N THR A 363 -17.38 10.72 22.80
CA THR A 363 -16.78 9.49 23.34
C THR A 363 -16.22 9.73 24.75
N LEU A 364 -15.55 10.86 24.97
CA LEU A 364 -15.03 11.22 26.29
C LEU A 364 -16.12 11.62 27.27
N THR A 365 -17.01 12.54 26.90
CA THR A 365 -17.98 13.18 27.79
C THR A 365 -19.17 12.28 28.12
N TYR A 366 -19.72 11.53 27.16
CA TYR A 366 -20.89 10.68 27.42
C TYR A 366 -20.52 9.32 28.00
N LEU A 367 -19.38 8.72 27.60
CA LEU A 367 -18.98 7.44 28.16
C LEU A 367 -18.26 7.60 29.50
N TRP A 368 -17.61 8.75 29.78
CA TRP A 368 -16.61 8.75 30.85
C TRP A 368 -16.37 10.03 31.67
N GLU A 369 -16.57 11.23 31.11
CA GLU A 369 -16.12 12.45 31.79
C GLU A 369 -16.95 12.80 33.04
N SER A 370 -16.21 13.24 34.05
CA SER A 370 -16.66 13.76 35.33
C SER A 370 -16.95 15.27 35.22
N THR A 371 -17.79 15.70 34.29
CA THR A 371 -18.12 17.13 34.15
C THR A 371 -19.22 17.50 35.15
N GLY A 372 -18.80 17.80 36.38
CA GLY A 372 -19.44 18.77 37.29
C GLY A 372 -20.80 18.45 37.92
N SER A 373 -21.52 17.39 37.53
CA SER A 373 -22.77 17.02 38.21
C SER A 373 -22.52 15.93 39.25
N SER A 374 -22.38 16.36 40.51
CA SER A 374 -22.22 15.57 41.74
C SER A 374 -23.42 14.68 42.08
N SER A 375 -24.15 14.18 41.09
CA SER A 375 -25.30 13.31 41.32
C SER A 375 -24.89 11.84 41.21
N VAL A 376 -25.15 11.10 42.28
CA VAL A 376 -24.94 9.65 42.41
C VAL A 376 -25.49 8.87 41.21
N VAL A 377 -26.58 9.36 40.60
CA VAL A 377 -27.23 8.80 39.41
C VAL A 377 -26.30 8.73 38.19
N HIS A 378 -25.46 9.76 37.95
CA HIS A 378 -24.49 9.74 36.85
C HIS A 378 -23.37 8.72 37.09
N GLY A 379 -23.05 8.41 38.36
CA GLY A 379 -22.11 7.34 38.72
C GLY A 379 -22.60 5.96 38.29
N TYR A 380 -23.85 5.62 38.61
CA TYR A 380 -24.44 4.32 38.27
C TYR A 380 -24.62 4.14 36.75
N ILE A 381 -25.09 5.16 36.04
CA ILE A 381 -25.26 5.10 34.58
C ILE A 381 -23.92 4.86 33.88
N ARG A 382 -22.85 5.53 34.34
CA ARG A 382 -21.49 5.31 33.80
C ARG A 382 -21.00 3.90 34.06
N LEU A 383 -21.15 3.39 35.27
CA LEU A 383 -20.75 2.02 35.60
C LEU A 383 -21.48 1.00 34.72
N LEU A 384 -22.79 1.19 34.51
CA LEU A 384 -23.59 0.31 33.64
C LEU A 384 -23.19 0.42 32.17
N ALA A 385 -23.02 1.65 31.65
CA ALA A 385 -22.64 1.88 30.25
C ALA A 385 -21.25 1.32 29.93
N SER A 386 -20.28 1.54 30.81
CA SER A 386 -18.92 1.02 30.69
C SER A 386 -18.86 -0.51 30.78
N SER A 387 -19.58 -1.09 31.75
CA SER A 387 -19.75 -2.54 31.89
C SER A 387 -20.35 -3.16 30.61
N PHE A 388 -21.40 -2.53 30.07
CA PHE A 388 -22.04 -2.97 28.84
C PHE A 388 -21.10 -2.85 27.64
N LEU A 389 -20.34 -1.76 27.53
CA LEU A 389 -19.37 -1.55 26.46
C LEU A 389 -18.26 -2.61 26.47
N GLY A 390 -17.79 -3.01 27.65
CA GLY A 390 -16.84 -4.12 27.80
C GLY A 390 -17.40 -5.44 27.24
N CYS A 391 -18.63 -5.80 27.61
CA CYS A 391 -19.31 -6.96 27.03
C CYS A 391 -19.50 -6.85 25.52
N LEU A 392 -19.85 -5.66 25.03
CA LEU A 392 -20.07 -5.39 23.60
C LEU A 392 -18.78 -5.55 22.78
N PHE A 393 -17.63 -5.13 23.31
CA PHE A 393 -16.34 -5.32 22.66
C PHE A 393 -15.99 -6.81 22.54
N CYS A 394 -16.13 -7.56 23.65
CA CYS A 394 -15.90 -9.00 23.66
C CYS A 394 -16.84 -9.73 22.67
N TYR A 395 -18.13 -9.39 22.65
CA TYR A 395 -19.13 -9.99 21.74
C TYR A 395 -18.88 -9.60 20.28
N GLY A 396 -18.67 -8.31 20.02
CA GLY A 396 -18.48 -7.77 18.68
C GLY A 396 -17.22 -8.30 18.02
N SER A 397 -16.15 -8.53 18.79
CA SER A 397 -14.94 -9.17 18.27
C SER A 397 -15.24 -10.59 17.75
N LYS A 398 -16.00 -11.38 18.51
CA LYS A 398 -16.40 -12.74 18.13
C LYS A 398 -17.21 -12.82 16.83
N ILE A 399 -18.00 -11.80 16.52
CA ILE A 399 -18.84 -11.74 15.30
C ILE A 399 -18.13 -11.02 14.14
N GLY A 400 -16.87 -10.61 14.32
CA GLY A 400 -16.07 -9.96 13.28
C GLY A 400 -16.34 -8.46 13.12
N TRP A 401 -16.94 -7.79 14.13
CA TRP A 401 -17.13 -6.34 14.12
C TRP A 401 -15.83 -5.57 14.36
N TYR A 402 -14.78 -6.24 14.82
CA TYR A 402 -13.51 -5.61 15.19
C TYR A 402 -12.91 -4.77 14.04
N HIS A 403 -12.57 -5.39 12.91
CA HIS A 403 -12.00 -4.69 11.76
C HIS A 403 -13.01 -3.79 11.03
N SER A 404 -14.31 -4.04 11.21
CA SER A 404 -15.36 -3.34 10.47
C SER A 404 -15.85 -2.06 11.16
N ILE A 405 -15.76 -2.00 12.50
CA ILE A 405 -16.37 -0.98 13.35
C ILE A 405 -15.38 -0.49 14.42
N PHE A 406 -14.88 -1.37 15.29
CA PHE A 406 -14.11 -0.96 16.47
C PHE A 406 -12.76 -0.34 16.10
N LEU A 407 -11.99 -0.99 15.22
CA LEU A 407 -10.66 -0.50 14.83
C LEU A 407 -10.71 0.87 14.13
N PRO A 408 -11.56 1.13 13.12
CA PRO A 408 -11.71 2.47 12.54
C PRO A 408 -12.05 3.54 13.59
N ILE A 409 -12.90 3.20 14.54
CA ILE A 409 -13.31 4.08 15.64
C ILE A 409 -12.14 4.40 16.58
N ILE A 410 -11.37 3.38 16.99
CA ILE A 410 -10.16 3.54 17.82
C ILE A 410 -9.17 4.49 17.12
N LEU A 411 -8.97 4.32 15.81
CA LEU A 411 -8.06 5.16 15.04
C LEU A 411 -8.55 6.62 14.94
N VAL A 412 -9.86 6.88 14.83
CA VAL A 412 -10.41 8.24 14.89
C VAL A 412 -10.17 8.88 16.27
N GLU A 413 -10.18 8.10 17.34
CA GLU A 413 -9.83 8.60 18.67
C GLU A 413 -8.35 8.98 18.77
N MET A 414 -7.47 8.23 18.10
CA MET A 414 -6.02 8.46 18.05
C MET A 414 -5.59 9.57 17.09
N GLU A 415 -6.52 10.32 16.49
CA GLU A 415 -6.26 11.29 15.40
C GLU A 415 -5.21 12.37 15.70
N ILE A 416 -5.09 12.76 16.97
CA ILE A 416 -4.12 13.76 17.43
C ILE A 416 -2.83 13.14 17.96
N GLY A 417 -2.59 11.85 17.67
CA GLY A 417 -1.42 11.11 18.13
C GLY A 417 -1.42 10.82 19.63
N ASP A 418 -2.58 10.77 20.27
CA ASP A 418 -2.72 10.35 21.66
C ASP A 418 -3.14 8.88 21.76
N ALA A 419 -2.87 8.29 22.92
CA ALA A 419 -3.46 7.01 23.29
C ALA A 419 -4.99 7.10 23.31
N SER A 420 -5.67 5.96 23.10
CA SER A 420 -7.13 5.88 22.96
C SER A 420 -7.76 5.17 24.16
N MET A 421 -8.91 5.66 24.60
CA MET A 421 -9.73 4.98 25.59
C MET A 421 -10.28 3.68 25.01
N LEU A 422 -10.82 3.70 23.79
CA LEU A 422 -11.32 2.49 23.14
C LEU A 422 -10.20 1.48 22.86
N GLY A 423 -8.97 1.95 22.64
CA GLY A 423 -7.76 1.12 22.58
C GLY A 423 -7.40 0.51 23.95
N ALA A 424 -7.67 1.18 25.07
CA ALA A 424 -7.56 0.60 26.40
C ALA A 424 -8.60 -0.51 26.62
N LEU A 425 -9.85 -0.27 26.18
CA LEU A 425 -10.92 -1.27 26.23
C LEU A 425 -10.58 -2.51 25.40
N ASP A 426 -10.08 -2.31 24.18
CA ASP A 426 -9.58 -3.38 23.31
C ASP A 426 -8.54 -4.25 24.04
N PHE A 427 -7.54 -3.61 24.65
CA PHE A 427 -6.48 -4.31 25.38
C PHE A 427 -7.01 -5.11 26.58
N LEU A 428 -7.92 -4.52 27.37
CA LEU A 428 -8.49 -5.20 28.53
C LEU A 428 -9.39 -6.38 28.12
N THR A 429 -10.33 -6.13 27.21
CA THR A 429 -11.43 -7.05 26.88
C THR A 429 -11.03 -8.18 25.95
N LEU A 430 -10.06 -7.94 25.07
CA LEU A 430 -9.60 -8.95 24.11
C LEU A 430 -8.25 -9.51 24.54
N VAL A 431 -7.23 -8.65 24.67
CA VAL A 431 -5.84 -9.09 24.86
C VAL A 431 -5.64 -9.76 26.21
N LEU A 432 -6.02 -9.09 27.31
CA LEU A 432 -5.79 -9.63 28.66
C LEU A 432 -6.75 -10.75 29.04
N VAL A 433 -8.01 -10.69 28.59
CA VAL A 433 -8.95 -11.79 28.78
C VAL A 433 -8.41 -13.06 28.11
N SER A 434 -8.00 -12.98 26.84
CA SER A 434 -7.41 -14.11 26.13
C SER A 434 -6.11 -14.60 26.75
N ALA A 435 -5.25 -13.69 27.23
CA ALA A 435 -4.03 -14.05 27.96
C ALA A 435 -4.34 -14.86 29.24
N GLY A 436 -5.36 -14.45 30.01
CA GLY A 436 -5.80 -15.17 31.21
C GLY A 436 -6.33 -16.57 30.90
N ILE A 437 -7.17 -16.71 29.87
CA ILE A 437 -7.66 -18.02 29.39
C ILE A 437 -6.49 -18.90 28.94
N CYS A 438 -5.58 -18.36 28.13
CA CYS A 438 -4.40 -19.07 27.64
C CYS A 438 -3.52 -19.56 28.80
N LEU A 439 -3.27 -18.73 29.82
CA LEU A 439 -2.51 -19.19 30.99
C LEU A 439 -3.22 -20.34 31.71
N GLY A 440 -4.55 -20.27 31.85
CA GLY A 440 -5.35 -21.36 32.42
C GLY A 440 -5.15 -22.67 31.66
N ILE A 441 -5.26 -22.62 30.33
CA ILE A 441 -5.05 -23.77 29.43
C ILE A 441 -3.62 -24.31 29.52
N ILE A 442 -2.61 -23.45 29.64
CA ILE A 442 -1.21 -23.88 29.79
C ILE A 442 -1.05 -24.78 31.02
N LEU A 443 -1.78 -24.48 32.11
CA LEU A 443 -1.72 -25.24 33.35
C LEU A 443 -2.59 -26.50 33.32
N THR A 444 -3.77 -26.46 32.67
CA THR A 444 -4.77 -27.54 32.79
C THR A 444 -5.02 -28.35 31.52
N GLY A 445 -4.71 -27.81 30.35
CA GLY A 445 -5.04 -28.38 29.03
C GLY A 445 -4.14 -29.54 28.58
N SER A 446 -4.44 -30.08 27.40
CA SER A 446 -3.65 -31.12 26.74
C SER A 446 -2.31 -30.60 26.18
N THR A 447 -1.41 -31.48 25.75
CA THR A 447 -0.10 -31.09 25.17
C THR A 447 -0.25 -30.18 23.94
N GLU A 448 -1.22 -30.47 23.08
CA GLU A 448 -1.51 -29.68 21.88
C GLU A 448 -2.09 -28.30 22.23
N GLU A 449 -3.10 -28.27 23.10
CA GLU A 449 -3.72 -27.03 23.60
C GLU A 449 -2.69 -26.12 24.29
N ARG A 450 -1.81 -26.69 25.10
CA ARG A 450 -0.72 -25.96 25.77
C ARG A 450 0.23 -25.31 24.78
N SER A 451 0.54 -25.98 23.66
CA SER A 451 1.47 -25.44 22.66
C SER A 451 0.87 -24.20 21.97
N LEU A 452 -0.42 -24.23 21.65
CA LEU A 452 -1.14 -23.12 21.05
C LEU A 452 -1.34 -21.98 22.05
N ALA A 453 -1.75 -22.30 23.28
CA ALA A 453 -1.94 -21.32 24.35
C ALA A 453 -0.64 -20.61 24.77
N ARG A 454 0.52 -21.28 24.70
CA ARG A 454 1.84 -20.64 24.90
C ARG A 454 2.15 -19.58 23.85
N ARG A 455 1.79 -19.83 22.59
CA ARG A 455 1.94 -18.83 21.52
C ARG A 455 0.95 -17.69 21.72
N GLY A 456 -0.30 -18.01 22.06
CA GLY A 456 -1.33 -17.03 22.42
C GLY A 456 -0.86 -16.08 23.51
N ILE A 457 -0.54 -16.59 24.71
CA ILE A 457 -0.11 -15.74 25.83
C ILE A 457 1.13 -14.89 25.50
N ALA A 458 2.08 -15.43 24.73
CA ALA A 458 3.26 -14.70 24.30
C ALA A 458 2.88 -13.53 23.38
N THR A 459 2.06 -13.75 22.36
CA THR A 459 1.61 -12.67 21.47
C THR A 459 0.77 -11.64 22.23
N ASN A 460 -0.15 -12.08 23.09
CA ASN A 460 -0.99 -11.18 23.86
C ASN A 460 -0.17 -10.26 24.79
N LEU A 461 0.84 -10.79 25.50
CA LEU A 461 1.60 -9.98 26.47
C LEU A 461 2.80 -9.24 25.86
N LEU A 462 3.48 -9.84 24.88
CA LEU A 462 4.69 -9.27 24.26
C LEU A 462 4.37 -8.38 23.06
N CYS A 463 3.33 -8.71 22.29
CA CYS A 463 2.92 -7.91 21.13
C CYS A 463 1.65 -7.11 21.41
N GLY A 464 0.93 -7.36 22.51
CA GLY A 464 -0.33 -6.69 22.79
C GLY A 464 -1.45 -7.00 21.81
N ASP A 465 -1.29 -8.05 21.01
CA ASP A 465 -2.21 -8.41 19.93
C ASP A 465 -3.13 -9.54 20.38
N PHE A 466 -4.38 -9.46 19.96
CA PHE A 466 -5.39 -10.45 20.30
C PHE A 466 -5.35 -11.60 19.30
N ILE A 467 -4.90 -12.78 19.75
CA ILE A 467 -5.11 -14.00 18.99
C ILE A 467 -6.39 -14.69 19.49
N GLU A 468 -7.26 -15.04 18.53
CA GLU A 468 -8.52 -15.77 18.70
C GLU A 468 -8.38 -17.20 19.26
N VAL A 469 -7.20 -17.58 19.78
CA VAL A 469 -6.89 -18.88 20.39
C VAL A 469 -7.85 -19.21 21.54
N CYS A 470 -8.39 -18.21 22.24
CA CYS A 470 -9.32 -18.44 23.33
C CYS A 470 -10.74 -18.81 22.88
N TYR A 471 -11.15 -18.49 21.64
CA TYR A 471 -12.54 -18.66 21.18
C TYR A 471 -13.04 -20.10 21.19
N PRO A 472 -12.29 -21.11 20.70
CA PRO A 472 -12.73 -22.49 20.80
C PRO A 472 -13.06 -22.92 22.23
N HIS A 473 -12.27 -22.47 23.21
CA HIS A 473 -12.49 -22.79 24.62
C HIS A 473 -13.66 -22.02 25.23
N MET A 474 -13.85 -20.76 24.83
CA MET A 474 -15.05 -19.99 25.19
C MET A 474 -16.33 -20.60 24.59
N GLU A 475 -16.26 -21.19 23.41
CA GLU A 475 -17.41 -21.86 22.78
C GLU A 475 -17.74 -23.20 23.41
N GLN A 476 -16.72 -23.98 23.75
CA GLN A 476 -16.89 -25.30 24.34
C GLN A 476 -17.28 -25.25 25.82
N HIS A 477 -16.88 -24.21 26.55
CA HIS A 477 -17.04 -24.13 28.00
C HIS A 477 -17.76 -22.86 28.43
N TYR A 478 -19.00 -23.02 28.87
CA TYR A 478 -19.87 -21.92 29.31
C TYR A 478 -19.26 -21.08 30.44
N LEU A 479 -18.60 -21.71 31.40
CA LEU A 479 -17.94 -21.03 32.52
C LEU A 479 -16.81 -20.11 32.02
N VAL A 480 -15.98 -20.60 31.08
CA VAL A 480 -14.91 -19.81 30.45
C VAL A 480 -15.52 -18.66 29.63
N ASN A 481 -16.59 -18.91 28.88
CA ASN A 481 -17.29 -17.90 28.11
C ASN A 481 -17.81 -16.75 28.99
N ILE A 482 -18.59 -17.08 30.03
CA ILE A 482 -19.13 -16.09 30.98
C ILE A 482 -17.98 -15.32 31.60
N SER A 483 -16.92 -16.00 32.02
CA SER A 483 -15.80 -15.33 32.67
C SER A 483 -15.15 -14.28 31.78
N GLY A 484 -15.08 -14.50 30.46
CA GLY A 484 -14.59 -13.50 29.51
C GLY A 484 -15.47 -12.24 29.46
N TYR A 485 -16.80 -12.41 29.42
CA TYR A 485 -17.74 -11.28 29.47
C TYR A 485 -17.73 -10.56 30.81
N VAL A 486 -17.69 -11.30 31.92
CA VAL A 486 -17.63 -10.72 33.28
C VAL A 486 -16.32 -9.97 33.47
N ALA A 487 -15.19 -10.53 33.05
CA ALA A 487 -13.90 -9.88 33.13
C ALA A 487 -13.86 -8.60 32.28
N SER A 488 -14.38 -8.67 31.05
CA SER A 488 -14.51 -7.51 30.16
C SER A 488 -15.38 -6.41 30.78
N SER A 489 -16.52 -6.77 31.34
CA SER A 489 -17.44 -5.84 32.02
C SER A 489 -16.78 -5.17 33.22
N VAL A 490 -16.26 -5.95 34.17
CA VAL A 490 -15.73 -5.43 35.44
C VAL A 490 -14.44 -4.64 35.21
N SER A 491 -13.53 -5.11 34.37
CA SER A 491 -12.27 -4.40 34.10
C SER A 491 -12.50 -3.04 33.44
N VAL A 492 -13.42 -2.96 32.48
CA VAL A 492 -13.79 -1.69 31.85
C VAL A 492 -14.51 -0.79 32.85
N ALA A 493 -15.42 -1.32 33.65
CA ALA A 493 -16.14 -0.54 34.66
C ALA A 493 -15.22 0.11 35.71
N VAL A 494 -14.10 -0.55 36.03
CA VAL A 494 -13.07 -0.05 36.97
C VAL A 494 -12.24 1.10 36.39
N LEU A 495 -12.21 1.27 35.06
CA LEU A 495 -11.35 2.22 34.34
C LEU A 495 -11.80 3.70 34.47
N THR A 496 -12.35 4.12 35.62
CA THR A 496 -13.04 5.41 35.88
C THR A 496 -12.13 6.67 35.74
N GLY A 497 -12.58 7.75 35.10
CA GLY A 497 -11.75 8.97 34.89
C GLY A 497 -10.98 9.13 33.57
N GLY A 498 -11.23 8.33 32.53
CA GLY A 498 -10.85 8.64 31.16
C GLY A 498 -9.46 8.12 30.82
N CYS A 499 -9.05 7.03 31.46
CA CYS A 499 -7.76 6.42 31.22
C CYS A 499 -7.65 5.98 29.75
N ARG A 500 -6.61 6.46 29.07
CA ARG A 500 -6.32 6.12 27.67
C ARG A 500 -5.06 5.27 27.62
N SER A 501 -5.06 4.26 26.77
CA SER A 501 -3.91 3.38 26.49
C SER A 501 -4.02 2.87 25.04
N SER A 502 -3.35 1.78 24.68
CA SER A 502 -3.44 1.24 23.32
C SER A 502 -3.18 -0.27 23.30
N ALA A 503 -4.02 -1.02 22.62
CA ALA A 503 -3.81 -2.43 22.26
C ALA A 503 -2.86 -2.54 21.07
N TYR A 504 -2.15 -3.66 20.86
CA TYR A 504 -1.01 -3.88 19.93
C TYR A 504 0.39 -3.55 20.49
N MET A 505 0.51 -3.18 21.78
CA MET A 505 1.79 -2.83 22.46
C MET A 505 2.13 -3.93 23.45
N PRO A 506 3.42 -4.22 23.70
CA PRO A 506 3.82 -5.01 24.85
C PRO A 506 3.18 -4.47 26.13
N PHE A 507 2.72 -5.36 27.02
CA PHE A 507 1.99 -4.99 28.24
C PHE A 507 2.68 -3.90 29.09
N PRO A 508 4.02 -3.95 29.33
CA PRO A 508 4.70 -2.88 30.06
C PRO A 508 4.61 -1.52 29.36
N VAL A 509 4.66 -1.51 28.02
CA VAL A 509 4.56 -0.29 27.21
C VAL A 509 3.12 0.25 27.24
N ALA A 510 2.11 -0.63 27.21
CA ALA A 510 0.71 -0.24 27.35
C ALA A 510 0.42 0.41 28.73
N ILE A 511 1.02 -0.09 29.81
CA ILE A 511 0.97 0.55 31.13
C ILE A 511 1.67 1.91 31.11
N TRP A 512 2.90 1.97 30.57
CA TRP A 512 3.66 3.22 30.52
C TRP A 512 2.95 4.30 29.71
N LEU A 513 2.27 3.92 28.62
CA LEU A 513 1.47 4.79 27.77
C LEU A 513 0.19 5.28 28.46
N ALA A 514 -0.29 4.57 29.48
CA ALA A 514 -1.52 4.92 30.18
C ALA A 514 -1.42 6.31 30.85
N ASN A 515 -2.50 7.09 30.78
CA ASN A 515 -2.57 8.36 31.49
C ASN A 515 -2.73 8.17 33.01
N ASP A 516 -3.46 7.14 33.45
CA ASP A 516 -3.46 6.66 34.84
C ASP A 516 -2.94 5.22 34.89
N GLN A 517 -1.64 5.10 35.18
CA GLN A 517 -0.95 3.80 35.22
C GLN A 517 -1.49 2.89 36.32
N LYS A 518 -1.89 3.45 37.47
CA LYS A 518 -2.34 2.65 38.62
C LYS A 518 -3.70 2.04 38.31
N GLN A 519 -4.62 2.86 37.82
CA GLN A 519 -5.94 2.38 37.46
C GLN A 519 -5.90 1.38 36.32
N PHE A 520 -5.11 1.66 35.28
CA PHE A 520 -4.97 0.74 34.16
C PHE A 520 -4.39 -0.61 34.60
N LEU A 521 -3.43 -0.62 35.53
CA LEU A 521 -2.86 -1.84 36.09
C LEU A 521 -3.88 -2.66 36.91
N ILE A 522 -4.71 -1.99 37.71
CA ILE A 522 -5.78 -2.66 38.48
C ILE A 522 -6.80 -3.29 37.52
N ALA A 523 -7.29 -2.53 36.54
CA ALA A 523 -8.21 -3.04 35.52
C ALA A 523 -7.61 -4.21 34.73
N SER A 524 -6.33 -4.12 34.38
CA SER A 524 -5.58 -5.18 33.69
C SER A 524 -5.51 -6.47 34.50
N THR A 525 -5.25 -6.33 35.81
CA THR A 525 -5.18 -7.47 36.73
C THR A 525 -6.53 -8.19 36.83
N ILE A 526 -7.63 -7.43 36.87
CA ILE A 526 -8.99 -7.97 36.88
C ILE A 526 -9.31 -8.70 35.57
N ALA A 527 -9.02 -8.06 34.43
CA ALA A 527 -9.25 -8.61 33.10
C ALA A 527 -8.53 -9.95 32.89
N PHE A 528 -7.33 -10.08 33.46
CA PHE A 528 -6.51 -11.29 33.37
C PHE A 528 -6.92 -12.38 34.37
N LEU A 529 -7.13 -12.04 35.65
CA LEU A 529 -7.30 -13.03 36.72
C LEU A 529 -8.66 -13.75 36.70
N ILE A 530 -9.75 -13.03 36.39
CA ILE A 530 -11.10 -13.62 36.34
C ILE A 530 -11.16 -14.80 35.36
N PRO A 531 -10.78 -14.65 34.07
CA PRO A 531 -10.85 -15.75 33.12
C PRO A 531 -9.80 -16.83 33.39
N PHE A 532 -8.65 -16.46 33.95
CA PHE A 532 -7.63 -17.42 34.38
C PHE A 532 -8.17 -18.40 35.44
N ILE A 533 -8.73 -17.87 36.53
CA ILE A 533 -9.28 -18.69 37.63
C ILE A 533 -10.47 -19.53 37.15
N ALA A 534 -11.34 -18.93 36.32
CA ALA A 534 -12.46 -19.60 35.69
C ALA A 534 -12.01 -20.78 34.82
N THR A 535 -10.97 -20.58 34.01
CA THR A 535 -10.44 -21.63 33.13
C THR A 535 -9.87 -22.80 33.94
N ILE A 536 -9.07 -22.52 34.98
CA ILE A 536 -8.57 -23.57 35.89
C ILE A 536 -9.73 -24.33 36.52
N SER A 537 -10.71 -23.61 37.07
CA SER A 537 -11.87 -24.19 37.76
C SER A 537 -12.68 -25.08 36.80
N ASN A 538 -12.92 -24.61 35.57
CA ASN A 538 -13.65 -25.36 34.56
C ASN A 538 -12.97 -26.70 34.24
N TYR A 539 -11.66 -26.67 34.01
CA TYR A 539 -10.91 -27.89 33.70
C TYR A 539 -10.81 -28.84 34.88
N TYR A 540 -10.65 -28.32 36.10
CA TYR A 540 -10.57 -29.14 37.31
C TYR A 540 -11.89 -29.84 37.62
N PHE A 541 -13.01 -29.12 37.60
CA PHE A 541 -14.32 -29.66 38.03
C PHE A 541 -15.08 -30.40 36.92
N PHE A 542 -14.99 -29.95 35.66
CA PHE A 542 -15.87 -30.46 34.60
C PHE A 542 -15.13 -31.31 33.55
N VAL A 543 -13.89 -30.97 33.21
CA VAL A 543 -13.14 -31.70 32.17
C VAL A 543 -12.42 -32.91 32.75
N ARG A 544 -11.75 -32.78 33.90
CA ARG A 544 -11.02 -33.88 34.53
C ARG A 544 -11.96 -34.99 35.03
N LYS A 545 -13.16 -34.63 35.50
CA LYS A 545 -14.18 -35.57 35.99
C LYS A 545 -14.76 -36.46 34.87
N ARG A 546 -14.88 -35.93 33.64
CA ARG A 546 -15.34 -36.69 32.46
C ARG A 546 -14.31 -37.68 31.89
N LYS A 547 -13.04 -37.61 32.30
CA LYS A 547 -12.02 -38.60 31.90
C LYS A 547 -11.89 -39.75 32.90
N THR A 548 -12.51 -39.62 34.07
CA THR A 548 -12.51 -40.63 35.15
C THR A 548 -13.81 -41.41 35.23
N ASP A 549 -14.85 -40.96 34.52
CA ASP A 549 -16.04 -41.73 34.15
C ASP A 549 -15.85 -42.29 32.74
#